data_AF-A0A4R4QJ18-F1
#
_entry.id   AF-A0A4R4QJ18-F1
#
_cell.length_a   1.000
_cell.length_b   1.000
_cell.length_c   1.000
_cell.angle_alpha   90.00
_cell.angle_beta   90.00
_cell.angle_gamma   90.00
#
_symmetry.space_group_name_H-M   'P 1'
#
loop_
_entity.id
_entity.type
_entity.pdbx_description
1 polymer ?
#
loop_
_entity_poly.entity_id
_entity_poly.type
_entity_poly.pdbx_seq_one_letter_code
_entity_poly.pdbx_strand_id
1 'polypeptide(L)'
;MSAVEMADAGPCNWCGCNQWDHRNGRKGCKTVGCGCGKYEQPPALVVTMVPADDPVVADPVAQAAYVEQVAAIDEQLAESDDDRRPCHRCSDLVLTLSSDGLCDGCVAEDAETGRLRADVERLTVQLEQAYERVDELETDLGRIYGALHIDRDRDAAEVIEDRRVRLRDAESDLLAVRGILLPNGYPSRIPADIEMVPAVAPAVQWLADRVDELTAELERQAGADLERRRKDLEHVQRLAAERDQAVGEAEEAQRRAERLGGELDAATATIGRLSRDLAHANAGWTRARQSLNEAIRKGTESATRVIRKYDADECETCGYRTTVPIDHEHPLTPVTVLIVRREVPGA
;
A
#
# COMPACT_ATOMS: atom_id res chain seq x y z
N MET A 1 -16.41 -33.25 -32.52
CA MET A 1 -15.14 -33.72 -31.92
C MET A 1 -15.34 -35.16 -31.51
N SER A 2 -14.85 -36.11 -32.29
CA SER A 2 -14.96 -37.54 -31.98
C SER A 2 -13.90 -37.91 -30.95
N ALA A 3 -14.33 -38.47 -29.82
CA ALA A 3 -13.42 -39.05 -28.84
C ALA A 3 -12.72 -40.25 -29.49
N VAL A 4 -11.39 -40.22 -29.52
CA VAL A 4 -10.58 -41.37 -29.95
C VAL A 4 -10.60 -42.37 -28.81
N GLU A 5 -11.36 -43.47 -28.95
CA GLU A 5 -11.23 -44.64 -28.08
C GLU A 5 -9.83 -45.23 -28.26
N MET A 6 -8.95 -45.01 -27.27
CA MET A 6 -7.64 -45.66 -27.25
C MET A 6 -7.83 -47.12 -26.85
N ALA A 7 -7.43 -48.04 -27.73
CA ALA A 7 -7.47 -49.47 -27.48
C ALA A 7 -6.66 -49.83 -26.23
N ASP A 8 -7.32 -50.51 -25.28
CA ASP A 8 -6.72 -50.98 -24.04
C ASP A 8 -5.66 -52.05 -24.36
N ALA A 9 -4.38 -51.75 -24.10
CA ALA A 9 -3.28 -52.65 -24.44
C ALA A 9 -3.01 -53.73 -23.39
N GLY A 10 -3.89 -53.86 -22.39
CA GLY A 10 -3.78 -54.86 -21.33
C GLY A 10 -2.79 -54.48 -20.21
N PRO A 11 -2.68 -55.31 -19.17
CA PRO A 11 -1.87 -55.03 -18.00
C PRO A 11 -0.38 -54.98 -18.33
N CYS A 12 0.38 -54.16 -17.61
CA CYS A 12 1.83 -54.07 -17.79
C CYS A 12 2.49 -55.43 -17.53
N ASN A 13 3.19 -55.98 -18.52
CA ASN A 13 3.86 -57.30 -18.42
C ASN A 13 4.92 -57.42 -17.31
N TRP A 14 5.34 -56.31 -16.68
CA TRP A 14 6.36 -56.32 -15.63
C TRP A 14 5.79 -56.29 -14.21
N CYS A 15 4.65 -55.63 -13.97
CA CYS A 15 4.08 -55.49 -12.62
C CYS A 15 2.60 -55.89 -12.53
N GLY A 16 1.93 -56.17 -13.64
CA GLY A 16 0.51 -56.55 -13.69
C GLY A 16 -0.48 -55.40 -13.45
N CYS A 17 -0.02 -54.17 -13.22
CA CYS A 17 -0.91 -53.01 -13.04
C CYS A 17 -1.52 -52.55 -14.36
N ASN A 18 -2.71 -51.93 -14.29
CA ASN A 18 -3.34 -51.30 -15.45
C ASN A 18 -2.48 -50.14 -15.95
N GLN A 19 -2.29 -50.07 -17.26
CA GLN A 19 -1.34 -49.16 -17.92
C GLN A 19 -1.61 -47.67 -17.62
N TRP A 20 -2.85 -47.34 -17.23
CA TRP A 20 -3.30 -45.99 -16.90
C TRP A 20 -2.81 -45.46 -15.54
N ASP A 21 -2.27 -46.32 -14.67
CA ASP A 21 -1.61 -45.88 -13.43
C ASP A 21 -0.20 -45.32 -13.67
N HIS A 22 0.27 -45.34 -14.92
CA HIS A 22 1.56 -44.76 -15.33
C HIS A 22 1.31 -43.35 -15.84
N ARG A 23 2.08 -42.37 -15.36
CA ARG A 23 1.92 -40.95 -15.75
C ARG A 23 2.15 -40.82 -17.26
N ASN A 24 1.18 -40.29 -17.99
CA ASN A 24 1.27 -40.04 -19.44
C ASN A 24 2.66 -39.51 -19.82
N GLY A 25 3.40 -40.31 -20.60
CA GLY A 25 4.70 -39.92 -21.18
C GLY A 25 5.96 -40.24 -20.37
N ARG A 26 5.90 -40.86 -19.18
CA ARG A 26 7.13 -41.30 -18.45
C ARG A 26 7.06 -42.77 -18.02
N LYS A 27 8.17 -43.50 -18.26
CA LYS A 27 8.33 -44.91 -17.87
C LYS A 27 8.54 -45.03 -16.35
N GLY A 28 7.47 -45.12 -15.56
CA GLY A 28 7.54 -45.41 -14.13
C GLY A 28 6.17 -45.57 -13.48
N CYS A 29 6.04 -46.56 -12.58
CA CYS A 29 4.81 -46.82 -11.82
C CYS A 29 4.69 -45.83 -10.66
N LYS A 30 3.47 -45.38 -10.34
CA LYS A 30 3.20 -44.34 -9.32
C LYS A 30 3.33 -44.86 -7.88
N THR A 31 3.30 -46.18 -7.70
CA THR A 31 3.26 -46.81 -6.38
C THR A 31 4.66 -46.93 -5.78
N VAL A 32 4.89 -46.27 -4.65
CA VAL A 32 6.12 -46.39 -3.85
C VAL A 32 6.30 -47.85 -3.43
N GLY A 33 7.43 -48.46 -3.77
CA GLY A 33 7.72 -49.88 -3.53
C GLY A 33 7.37 -50.85 -4.67
N CYS A 34 6.96 -50.35 -5.84
CA CYS A 34 6.77 -51.19 -7.02
C CYS A 34 8.12 -51.80 -7.47
N GLY A 35 8.18 -53.14 -7.58
CA GLY A 35 9.39 -53.89 -7.96
C GLY A 35 9.97 -53.59 -9.35
N CYS A 36 9.38 -52.68 -10.12
CA CYS A 36 9.94 -52.22 -11.39
C CYS A 36 11.19 -51.33 -11.23
N GLY A 37 11.59 -50.98 -10.00
CA GLY A 37 12.91 -50.42 -9.68
C GLY A 37 13.22 -49.04 -10.26
N LYS A 38 12.21 -48.31 -10.77
CA LYS A 38 12.41 -47.03 -11.47
C LYS A 38 12.00 -45.78 -10.70
N TYR A 39 11.80 -45.89 -9.38
CA TYR A 39 11.56 -44.73 -8.53
C TYR A 39 12.33 -44.90 -7.22
N GLU A 40 13.63 -44.65 -7.26
CA GLU A 40 14.38 -44.30 -6.05
C GLU A 40 14.16 -42.81 -5.81
N GLN A 41 13.52 -42.49 -4.69
CA GLN A 41 13.40 -41.12 -4.21
C GLN A 41 14.83 -40.61 -3.97
N PRO A 42 15.28 -39.50 -4.58
CA PRO A 42 16.63 -39.03 -4.35
C PRO A 42 16.84 -38.76 -2.86
N PRO A 43 18.01 -39.09 -2.29
CA PRO A 43 18.29 -38.83 -0.88
C PRO A 43 18.11 -37.34 -0.61
N ALA A 44 17.41 -37.01 0.48
CA ALA A 44 17.14 -35.64 0.86
C ALA A 44 18.45 -34.83 0.92
N LEU A 45 18.61 -33.90 -0.01
CA LEU A 45 19.69 -32.92 0.00
C LEU A 45 19.51 -32.05 1.24
N VAL A 46 20.41 -32.21 2.21
CA VAL A 46 20.60 -31.24 3.29
C VAL A 46 21.29 -30.04 2.67
N VAL A 47 20.49 -29.06 2.24
CA VAL A 47 20.97 -27.76 1.78
C VAL A 47 21.26 -26.90 3.01
N THR A 48 22.53 -26.72 3.33
CA THR A 48 22.96 -25.60 4.18
C THR A 48 22.82 -24.31 3.37
N MET A 49 21.71 -23.60 3.57
CA MET A 49 21.51 -22.27 3.02
C MET A 49 22.45 -21.26 3.69
N VAL A 50 23.18 -20.51 2.88
CA VAL A 50 23.78 -19.23 3.28
C VAL A 50 22.64 -18.21 3.25
N PRO A 51 22.42 -17.41 4.32
CA PRO A 51 21.30 -16.48 4.35
C PRO A 51 21.56 -15.34 3.36
N ALA A 52 20.80 -15.33 2.26
CA ALA A 52 20.45 -14.11 1.56
C ALA A 52 19.40 -13.39 2.42
N ASP A 53 19.47 -12.07 2.52
CA ASP A 53 18.50 -11.26 3.24
C ASP A 53 17.08 -11.66 2.83
N ASP A 54 16.33 -12.21 3.80
CA ASP A 54 15.00 -12.75 3.60
C ASP A 54 14.09 -11.68 2.98
N PRO A 55 13.28 -12.00 1.95
CA PRO A 55 12.17 -11.12 1.61
C PRO A 55 11.32 -10.99 2.87
N VAL A 56 11.00 -9.75 3.26
CA VAL A 56 10.08 -9.47 4.36
C VAL A 56 8.71 -10.01 3.94
N VAL A 57 8.49 -11.30 4.19
CA VAL A 57 7.18 -11.93 4.10
C VAL A 57 6.39 -11.30 5.24
N ALA A 58 5.49 -10.38 4.91
CA ALA A 58 4.60 -9.79 5.89
C ALA A 58 3.90 -10.92 6.65
N ASP A 59 4.11 -10.98 7.97
CA ASP A 59 3.47 -11.96 8.82
C ASP A 59 1.94 -11.79 8.67
N PRO A 60 1.22 -12.83 8.19
CA PRO A 60 -0.23 -12.73 7.98
C PRO A 60 -0.98 -12.40 9.29
N VAL A 61 -0.40 -12.70 10.44
CA VAL A 61 -0.94 -12.31 11.76
C VAL A 61 -0.76 -10.80 11.99
N ALA A 62 0.39 -10.24 11.62
CA ALA A 62 0.62 -8.79 11.70
C ALA A 62 -0.26 -8.02 10.72
N GLN A 63 -0.52 -8.58 9.54
CA GLN A 63 -1.40 -7.97 8.53
C GLN A 63 -2.87 -7.98 8.98
N ALA A 64 -3.33 -9.07 9.61
CA ALA A 64 -4.67 -9.13 10.22
C ALA A 64 -4.83 -8.14 11.38
N ALA A 65 -3.82 -8.03 12.25
CA ALA A 65 -3.83 -7.06 13.36
C ALA A 65 -3.85 -5.61 12.86
N TYR A 66 -3.15 -5.31 11.77
CA TYR A 66 -3.17 -3.98 11.15
C TYR A 66 -4.55 -3.63 10.59
N VAL A 67 -5.21 -4.58 9.90
CA VAL A 67 -6.58 -4.37 9.38
C VAL A 67 -7.59 -4.13 10.51
N GLU A 68 -7.48 -4.87 11.62
CA GLU A 68 -8.34 -4.66 12.78
C GLU A 68 -8.08 -3.30 13.46
N GLN A 69 -6.83 -2.85 13.49
CA GLN A 69 -6.45 -1.55 14.03
C GLN A 69 -6.96 -0.39 13.15
N VAL A 70 -6.90 -0.52 11.82
CA VAL A 70 -7.46 0.49 10.88
C VAL A 70 -8.98 0.56 11.02
N ALA A 71 -9.67 -0.59 11.11
CA ALA A 71 -11.12 -0.62 11.31
C ALA A 71 -11.55 0.05 12.63
N ALA A 72 -10.79 -0.15 13.71
CA ALA A 72 -11.06 0.51 14.99
C ALA A 72 -10.82 2.03 14.94
N ILE A 73 -9.87 2.50 14.14
CA ILE A 73 -9.62 3.94 13.93
C ILE A 73 -10.76 4.55 13.11
N ASP A 74 -11.24 3.88 12.06
CA ASP A 74 -12.37 4.35 11.25
C ASP A 74 -13.66 4.44 12.08
N GLU A 75 -13.92 3.48 12.97
CA GLU A 75 -15.08 3.51 13.88
C GLU A 75 -14.98 4.68 14.88
N GLN A 76 -13.79 4.95 15.43
CA GLN A 76 -13.55 6.12 16.30
C GLN A 76 -13.71 7.45 15.56
N LEU A 77 -13.29 7.54 14.30
CA LEU A 77 -13.46 8.73 13.48
C LEU A 77 -14.94 8.96 13.12
N ALA A 78 -15.68 7.90 12.81
CA ALA A 78 -17.11 7.96 12.52
C ALA A 78 -17.96 8.43 13.71
N GLU A 79 -17.64 7.99 14.93
CA GLU A 79 -18.31 8.51 16.14
C GLU A 79 -17.97 9.98 16.42
N SER A 80 -16.79 10.45 16.02
CA SER A 80 -16.40 11.86 16.21
C SER A 80 -17.10 12.84 15.25
N ASP A 81 -17.51 12.36 14.07
CA ASP A 81 -18.18 13.19 13.06
C ASP A 81 -19.67 13.42 13.39
N ASP A 82 -20.31 12.54 14.17
CA ASP A 82 -21.70 12.70 14.65
C ASP A 82 -21.79 13.69 15.84
N ASP A 83 -20.65 13.99 16.47
CA ASP A 83 -20.51 15.01 17.52
C ASP A 83 -20.19 16.41 16.97
N ARG A 84 -20.47 16.67 15.68
CA ARG A 84 -20.62 18.03 15.10
C ARG A 84 -21.84 18.75 15.70
N ARG A 85 -21.89 18.84 17.03
CA ARG A 85 -22.71 19.81 17.73
C ARG A 85 -22.30 21.19 17.24
N PRO A 86 -23.25 22.04 16.83
CA PRO A 86 -22.93 23.39 16.40
C PRO A 86 -22.09 24.06 17.48
N CYS A 87 -20.96 24.61 17.05
CA CYS A 87 -20.00 25.30 17.91
C CYS A 87 -20.74 26.14 18.96
N HIS A 88 -20.57 25.87 20.26
CA HIS A 88 -21.23 26.67 21.32
C HIS A 88 -20.77 28.14 21.29
N ARG A 89 -19.65 28.43 20.62
CA ARG A 89 -19.19 29.79 20.33
C ARG A 89 -20.12 30.54 19.36
N CYS A 90 -20.90 29.81 18.58
CA CYS A 90 -21.88 30.29 17.62
C CYS A 90 -23.26 30.45 18.29
N SER A 91 -23.63 29.61 19.26
CA SER A 91 -24.97 29.67 19.89
C SER A 91 -25.22 30.92 20.72
N ASP A 92 -24.19 31.49 21.36
CA ASP A 92 -24.37 32.64 22.26
C ASP A 92 -24.27 34.01 21.55
N LEU A 93 -23.74 34.05 20.31
CA LEU A 93 -23.73 35.26 19.47
C LEU A 93 -24.91 35.32 18.47
N VAL A 94 -25.72 34.27 18.38
CA VAL A 94 -26.86 34.15 17.44
C VAL A 94 -28.09 34.97 17.86
N LEU A 95 -28.09 35.59 19.04
CA LEU A 95 -29.24 36.41 19.45
C LEU A 95 -29.21 37.87 18.99
N THR A 96 -28.17 38.35 18.30
CA THR A 96 -28.16 39.78 17.84
C THR A 96 -27.62 40.07 16.44
N LEU A 97 -27.06 39.12 15.71
CA LEU A 97 -26.61 39.35 14.33
C LEU A 97 -27.07 38.21 13.43
N SER A 98 -27.74 38.61 12.33
CA SER A 98 -28.25 37.85 11.19
C SER A 98 -27.86 36.37 11.11
N SER A 99 -28.87 35.52 10.93
CA SER A 99 -28.83 34.05 10.79
C SER A 99 -27.92 33.47 9.70
N ASP A 100 -27.21 34.30 8.95
CA ASP A 100 -26.52 33.91 7.72
C ASP A 100 -24.99 34.06 7.81
N GLY A 101 -24.45 34.53 8.95
CA GLY A 101 -23.03 34.78 9.15
C GLY A 101 -22.32 33.65 9.91
N LEU A 102 -22.00 32.55 9.23
CA LEU A 102 -20.93 31.65 9.68
C LEU A 102 -19.66 32.47 9.89
N CYS A 103 -18.93 32.21 10.97
CA CYS A 103 -17.74 32.96 11.33
C CYS A 103 -16.66 32.80 10.23
N ASP A 104 -16.22 33.89 9.57
CA ASP A 104 -15.24 33.84 8.47
C ASP A 104 -13.96 33.06 8.83
N GLY A 105 -13.55 33.09 10.10
CA GLY A 105 -12.39 32.33 10.60
C GLY A 105 -12.61 30.81 10.64
N CYS A 106 -13.83 30.37 10.97
CA CYS A 106 -14.22 28.95 11.01
C CYS A 106 -14.24 28.37 9.60
N VAL A 107 -14.77 29.15 8.64
CA VAL A 107 -14.82 28.77 7.22
C VAL A 107 -13.41 28.66 6.61
N ALA A 108 -12.46 29.49 7.06
CA ALA A 108 -11.07 29.44 6.58
C ALA A 108 -10.30 28.21 7.06
N GLU A 109 -10.43 27.83 8.34
CA GLU A 109 -9.80 26.63 8.90
C GLU A 109 -10.40 25.33 8.30
N ASP A 110 -11.71 25.30 8.08
CA ASP A 110 -12.38 24.20 7.38
C ASP A 110 -11.93 24.09 5.90
N ALA A 111 -11.65 25.23 5.25
CA ALA A 111 -11.14 25.25 3.87
C ALA A 111 -9.67 24.81 3.76
N GLU A 112 -8.85 25.03 4.78
CA GLU A 112 -7.45 24.57 4.81
C GLU A 112 -7.37 23.07 5.10
N THR A 113 -8.09 22.58 6.11
CA THR A 113 -8.20 21.14 6.40
C THR A 113 -8.84 20.36 5.25
N GLY A 114 -9.85 20.93 4.59
CA GLY A 114 -10.44 20.37 3.38
C GLY A 114 -9.44 20.25 2.22
N ARG A 115 -8.55 21.25 2.04
CA ARG A 115 -7.48 21.19 1.02
C ARG A 115 -6.45 20.11 1.34
N LEU A 116 -6.00 20.01 2.59
CA LEU A 116 -5.06 18.98 3.01
C LEU A 116 -5.64 17.57 2.83
N ARG A 117 -6.90 17.34 3.20
CA ARG A 117 -7.59 16.06 2.95
C ARG A 117 -7.64 15.70 1.46
N ALA A 118 -8.01 16.66 0.61
CA ALA A 118 -8.06 16.45 -0.84
C ALA A 118 -6.67 16.19 -1.46
N ASP A 119 -5.60 16.75 -0.88
CA ASP A 119 -4.23 16.47 -1.32
C ASP A 119 -3.77 15.08 -0.87
N VAL A 120 -4.09 14.65 0.37
CA VAL A 120 -3.82 13.29 0.85
C VAL A 120 -4.54 12.25 -0.02
N GLU A 121 -5.84 12.42 -0.26
CA GLU A 121 -6.62 11.50 -1.09
C GLU A 121 -6.04 11.38 -2.51
N ARG A 122 -5.62 12.51 -3.11
CA ARG A 122 -4.97 12.51 -4.42
C ARG A 122 -3.64 11.77 -4.42
N LEU A 123 -2.80 11.97 -3.39
CA LEU A 123 -1.51 11.28 -3.26
C LEU A 123 -1.70 9.77 -3.06
N THR A 124 -2.72 9.36 -2.28
CA THR A 124 -3.06 7.94 -2.10
C THR A 124 -3.43 7.29 -3.44
N VAL A 125 -4.27 7.94 -4.25
CA VAL A 125 -4.61 7.45 -5.60
C VAL A 125 -3.37 7.36 -6.50
N GLN A 126 -2.46 8.34 -6.44
CA GLN A 126 -1.21 8.29 -7.19
C GLN A 126 -0.31 7.12 -6.76
N LEU A 127 -0.26 6.82 -5.46
CA LEU A 127 0.51 5.70 -4.93
C LEU A 127 -0.08 4.35 -5.37
N GLU A 128 -1.40 4.19 -5.32
CA GLU A 128 -2.09 2.98 -5.81
C GLU A 128 -1.83 2.75 -7.31
N GLN A 129 -1.91 3.81 -8.12
CA GLN A 129 -1.59 3.76 -9.55
C GLN A 129 -0.12 3.38 -9.80
N ALA A 130 0.81 3.86 -8.97
CA ALA A 130 2.22 3.49 -9.08
C ALA A 130 2.46 2.01 -8.76
N TYR A 131 1.81 1.47 -7.72
CA TYR A 131 1.90 0.03 -7.41
C TYR A 131 1.29 -0.86 -8.49
N GLU A 132 0.12 -0.49 -9.03
CA GLU A 132 -0.48 -1.20 -10.16
C GLU A 132 0.47 -1.22 -11.37
N ARG A 133 1.15 -0.10 -11.63
CA ARG A 133 2.15 -0.02 -12.70
C ARG A 133 3.36 -0.92 -12.47
N VAL A 134 3.80 -1.08 -11.22
CA VAL A 134 4.88 -2.01 -10.87
C VAL A 134 4.46 -3.46 -11.14
N ASP A 135 3.26 -3.87 -10.72
CA ASP A 135 2.74 -5.22 -10.96
C ASP A 135 2.60 -5.55 -12.46
N GLU A 136 2.16 -4.59 -13.27
CA GLU A 136 2.14 -4.71 -14.74
C GLU A 136 3.55 -4.97 -15.30
N LEU A 137 4.54 -4.20 -14.85
CA LEU A 137 5.93 -4.34 -15.30
C LEU A 137 6.55 -5.67 -14.84
N GLU A 138 6.25 -6.15 -13.64
CA GLU A 138 6.69 -7.47 -13.18
C GLU A 138 6.09 -8.59 -14.01
N THR A 139 4.81 -8.48 -14.37
CA THR A 139 4.12 -9.42 -15.24
C THR A 139 4.76 -9.44 -16.63
N ASP A 140 5.05 -8.27 -17.21
CA ASP A 140 5.67 -8.17 -18.52
C ASP A 140 7.13 -8.66 -18.51
N LEU A 141 7.90 -8.38 -17.46
CA LEU A 141 9.21 -8.99 -17.27
C LEU A 141 9.12 -10.51 -17.19
N GLY A 142 8.14 -11.06 -16.46
CA GLY A 142 7.87 -12.50 -16.40
C GLY A 142 7.58 -13.10 -17.78
N ARG A 143 6.78 -12.41 -18.61
CA ARG A 143 6.51 -12.82 -20.00
C ARG A 143 7.76 -12.80 -20.86
N ILE A 144 8.60 -11.77 -20.75
CA ILE A 144 9.86 -11.65 -21.50
C ILE A 144 10.83 -12.77 -21.09
N TYR A 145 11.02 -12.99 -19.78
CA TYR A 145 11.87 -14.08 -19.28
C TYR A 145 11.38 -15.45 -19.74
N GLY A 146 10.07 -15.70 -19.70
CA GLY A 146 9.47 -16.93 -20.23
C GLY A 146 9.68 -17.09 -21.73
N ALA A 147 9.52 -16.02 -22.52
CA ALA A 147 9.76 -16.04 -23.97
C ALA A 147 11.24 -16.32 -24.31
N LEU A 148 12.17 -15.81 -23.51
CA LEU A 148 13.60 -16.06 -23.65
C LEU A 148 14.05 -17.42 -23.10
N HIS A 149 13.15 -18.20 -22.48
CA HIS A 149 13.45 -19.44 -21.76
C HIS A 149 14.59 -19.28 -20.74
N ILE A 150 14.69 -18.08 -20.17
CA ILE A 150 15.57 -17.81 -19.05
C ILE A 150 14.75 -18.16 -17.82
N ASP A 151 14.76 -19.45 -17.47
CA ASP A 151 14.29 -19.88 -16.16
C ASP A 151 15.18 -19.19 -15.12
N ARG A 152 14.61 -18.23 -14.40
CA ARG A 152 15.31 -17.42 -13.39
C ARG A 152 15.94 -18.28 -12.28
N ASP A 153 15.42 -19.49 -12.12
CA ASP A 153 15.83 -20.50 -11.13
C ASP A 153 16.63 -21.67 -11.74
N ARG A 154 16.81 -21.70 -13.07
CA ARG A 154 17.62 -22.76 -13.68
C ARG A 154 19.07 -22.37 -13.60
N ASP A 155 19.72 -22.87 -12.56
CA ASP A 155 21.13 -22.66 -12.31
C ASP A 155 21.93 -22.88 -13.59
N ALA A 156 22.79 -21.92 -13.95
CA ALA A 156 23.71 -22.04 -15.07
C ALA A 156 24.53 -23.35 -15.01
N ALA A 157 24.71 -23.90 -13.80
CA ALA A 157 25.30 -25.21 -13.55
C ALA A 157 24.51 -26.38 -14.18
N GLU A 158 23.18 -26.36 -14.12
CA GLU A 158 22.33 -27.41 -14.72
C GLU A 158 22.43 -27.40 -16.24
N VAL A 159 22.43 -26.21 -16.86
CA VAL A 159 22.60 -26.06 -18.31
C VAL A 159 23.98 -26.55 -18.77
N ILE A 160 25.03 -26.29 -17.98
CA ILE A 160 26.38 -26.77 -18.26
C ILE A 160 26.45 -28.30 -18.12
N GLU A 161 25.85 -28.89 -17.09
CA GLU A 161 25.88 -30.33 -16.88
C GLU A 161 25.07 -31.08 -17.94
N ASP A 162 23.90 -30.57 -18.31
CA ASP A 162 23.09 -31.15 -19.39
C ASP A 162 23.82 -31.11 -20.75
N ARG A 163 24.59 -30.05 -21.00
CA ARG A 163 25.49 -29.97 -22.17
C ARG A 163 26.63 -30.99 -22.09
N ARG A 164 27.23 -31.19 -20.92
CA ARG A 164 28.29 -32.20 -20.73
C ARG A 164 27.79 -33.62 -20.96
N VAL A 165 26.59 -33.95 -20.46
CA VAL A 165 25.96 -35.26 -20.68
C VAL A 165 25.76 -35.50 -22.17
N ARG A 166 25.17 -34.54 -22.90
CA ARG A 166 24.95 -34.67 -24.35
C ARG A 166 26.24 -34.86 -25.15
N LEU A 167 27.33 -34.18 -24.77
CA LEU A 167 28.63 -34.35 -25.41
C LEU A 167 29.24 -35.73 -25.14
N ARG A 168 29.09 -36.26 -23.91
CA ARG A 168 29.54 -37.61 -23.55
C ARG A 168 28.77 -38.69 -24.31
N ASP A 169 27.46 -38.51 -24.46
CA ASP A 169 26.62 -39.44 -25.24
C ASP A 169 27.02 -39.42 -26.72
N ALA A 170 27.24 -38.23 -27.30
CA ALA A 170 27.72 -38.10 -28.67
C ALA A 170 29.11 -38.74 -28.88
N GLU A 171 30.02 -38.61 -27.91
CA GLU A 171 31.32 -39.29 -27.94
C GLU A 171 31.16 -40.81 -27.91
N SER A 172 30.29 -41.32 -27.04
CA SER A 172 29.96 -42.74 -26.95
C SER A 172 29.40 -43.27 -28.28
N ASP A 173 28.49 -42.54 -28.91
CA ASP A 173 27.92 -42.88 -30.22
C ASP A 173 28.99 -42.91 -31.32
N LEU A 174 29.90 -41.93 -31.35
CA LEU A 174 31.02 -41.92 -32.31
C LEU A 174 31.97 -43.10 -32.10
N LEU A 175 32.24 -43.47 -30.85
CA LEU A 175 33.03 -44.66 -30.53
C LEU A 175 32.31 -45.95 -30.92
N ALA A 176 30.99 -46.02 -30.76
CA ALA A 176 30.18 -47.16 -31.20
C ALA A 176 30.18 -47.30 -32.72
N VAL A 177 29.97 -46.21 -33.47
CA VAL A 177 30.08 -46.18 -34.93
C VAL A 177 31.48 -46.60 -35.38
N ARG A 178 32.52 -46.12 -34.70
CA ARG A 178 33.91 -46.55 -34.95
C ARG A 178 34.09 -48.06 -34.72
N GLY A 179 33.50 -48.62 -33.67
CA GLY A 179 33.53 -50.07 -33.40
C GLY A 179 32.82 -50.89 -34.47
N ILE A 180 31.69 -50.40 -35.00
CA ILE A 180 30.96 -51.04 -36.11
C ILE A 180 31.78 -51.00 -37.40
N LEU A 181 32.48 -49.89 -37.66
CA LEU A 181 33.33 -49.74 -38.85
C LEU A 181 34.68 -50.47 -38.72
N LEU A 182 35.10 -50.82 -37.51
CA LEU A 182 36.34 -51.54 -37.21
C LEU A 182 36.09 -52.73 -36.24
N PRO A 183 35.36 -53.78 -36.68
CA PRO A 183 34.94 -54.88 -35.81
C PRO A 183 36.12 -55.69 -35.23
N ASN A 184 37.33 -55.57 -35.80
CA ASN A 184 38.50 -56.37 -35.40
C ASN A 184 39.54 -55.60 -34.56
N GLY A 185 39.30 -54.33 -34.19
CA GLY A 185 40.21 -53.54 -33.34
C GLY A 185 41.57 -53.16 -33.96
N TYR A 186 41.92 -53.73 -35.11
CA TYR A 186 43.06 -53.28 -35.91
C TYR A 186 42.64 -52.09 -36.76
N PRO A 187 43.48 -51.03 -36.89
CA PRO A 187 43.27 -50.05 -37.94
C PRO A 187 43.27 -50.81 -39.26
N SER A 188 42.12 -50.88 -39.93
CA SER A 188 42.04 -51.39 -41.29
C SER A 188 43.08 -50.63 -42.09
N ARG A 189 44.19 -51.27 -42.42
CA ARG A 189 45.13 -50.74 -43.40
C ARG A 189 44.30 -50.67 -44.67
N ILE A 190 43.88 -49.46 -45.04
CA ILE A 190 43.38 -49.18 -46.37
C ILE A 190 44.45 -49.78 -47.29
N PRO A 191 44.11 -50.79 -48.12
CA PRO A 191 45.09 -51.37 -49.03
C PRO A 191 45.76 -50.23 -49.78
N ALA A 192 47.09 -50.20 -49.81
CA ALA A 192 47.87 -49.10 -50.42
C ALA A 192 47.58 -48.95 -51.93
N ASP A 193 46.90 -49.95 -52.48
CA ASP A 193 46.49 -50.20 -53.84
C ASP A 193 45.04 -49.77 -54.14
N ILE A 194 44.30 -49.23 -53.15
CA ILE A 194 43.11 -48.43 -53.43
C ILE A 194 43.59 -47.03 -53.80
N GLU A 195 43.84 -46.79 -55.10
CA GLU A 195 43.80 -45.44 -55.63
C GLU A 195 42.43 -44.87 -55.27
N MET A 196 42.38 -43.88 -54.38
CA MET A 196 41.15 -43.14 -54.13
C MET A 196 40.67 -42.65 -55.49
N VAL A 197 39.57 -43.25 -55.95
CA VAL A 197 39.06 -43.08 -57.31
C VAL A 197 39.00 -41.58 -57.61
N PRO A 198 39.51 -41.09 -58.76
CA PRO A 198 39.46 -39.68 -59.13
C PRO A 198 38.06 -39.03 -59.02
N ALA A 199 37.01 -39.85 -58.97
CA ALA A 199 35.62 -39.46 -58.73
C ALA A 199 35.31 -39.00 -57.28
N VAL A 200 36.16 -39.30 -56.29
CA VAL A 200 35.93 -38.93 -54.87
C VAL A 200 36.37 -37.49 -54.60
N ALA A 201 37.41 -37.00 -55.28
CA ALA A 201 37.92 -35.65 -55.07
C ALA A 201 36.85 -34.54 -55.33
N PRO A 202 36.03 -34.60 -56.39
CA PRO A 202 34.92 -33.67 -56.58
C PRO A 202 33.87 -33.71 -55.46
N ALA A 203 33.58 -34.90 -54.92
CA ALA A 203 32.61 -35.05 -53.83
C ALA A 203 33.14 -34.47 -52.51
N VAL A 204 34.44 -34.67 -52.23
CA VAL A 204 35.10 -34.08 -51.05
C VAL A 204 35.16 -32.56 -51.17
N GLN A 205 35.49 -32.04 -52.36
CA GLN A 205 35.50 -30.59 -52.59
C GLN A 205 34.10 -29.99 -52.39
N TRP A 206 33.06 -30.62 -52.95
CA TRP A 206 31.67 -30.17 -52.75
C TRP A 206 31.26 -30.19 -51.28
N LEU A 207 31.64 -31.22 -50.53
CA LEU A 207 31.39 -31.28 -49.08
C LEU A 207 32.12 -30.18 -48.33
N ALA A 208 33.38 -29.89 -48.68
CA ALA A 208 34.13 -28.79 -48.07
C ALA A 208 33.46 -27.44 -48.34
N ASP A 209 33.13 -27.15 -49.60
CA ASP A 209 32.42 -25.92 -49.98
C ASP A 209 31.09 -25.78 -49.25
N ARG A 210 30.35 -26.90 -49.08
CA ARG A 210 29.07 -26.91 -48.37
C ARG A 210 29.23 -26.69 -46.87
N VAL A 211 30.28 -27.23 -46.24
CA VAL A 211 30.60 -26.99 -44.82
C VAL A 211 30.96 -25.52 -44.61
N ASP A 212 31.73 -24.93 -45.51
CA ASP A 212 32.08 -23.50 -45.44
C ASP A 212 30.84 -22.61 -45.57
N GLU A 213 29.93 -22.92 -46.51
CA GLU A 213 28.67 -22.20 -46.67
C GLU A 213 27.78 -22.30 -45.41
N LEU A 214 27.63 -23.50 -44.85
CA LEU A 214 26.84 -23.72 -43.64
C LEU A 214 27.47 -23.05 -42.41
N THR A 215 28.80 -23.03 -42.33
CA THR A 215 29.52 -22.34 -41.25
C THR A 215 29.27 -20.84 -41.35
N ALA A 216 29.36 -20.25 -42.54
CA ALA A 216 29.07 -18.83 -42.77
C ALA A 216 27.59 -18.47 -42.49
N GLU A 217 26.65 -19.37 -42.80
CA GLU A 217 25.23 -19.20 -42.46
C GLU A 217 25.01 -19.23 -40.93
N LEU A 218 25.63 -20.19 -40.23
CA LEU A 218 25.55 -20.28 -38.77
C LEU A 218 26.18 -19.06 -38.09
N GLU A 219 27.30 -18.55 -38.57
CA GLU A 219 27.92 -17.33 -38.05
C GLU A 219 27.03 -16.11 -38.25
N ARG A 220 26.37 -15.98 -39.41
CA ARG A 220 25.38 -14.92 -39.67
C ARG A 220 24.18 -15.03 -38.73
N GLN A 221 23.66 -16.23 -38.52
CA GLN A 221 22.54 -16.47 -37.60
C GLN A 221 22.94 -16.16 -36.15
N ALA A 222 24.10 -16.63 -35.70
CA ALA A 222 24.64 -16.34 -34.38
C ALA A 222 24.86 -14.84 -34.17
N GLY A 223 25.39 -14.13 -35.19
CA GLY A 223 25.54 -12.68 -35.16
C GLY A 223 24.20 -11.96 -35.04
N ALA A 224 23.18 -12.38 -35.79
CA ALA A 224 21.84 -11.82 -35.70
C ALA A 224 21.17 -12.09 -34.34
N ASP A 225 21.38 -13.27 -33.76
CA ASP A 225 20.88 -13.63 -32.43
C ASP A 225 21.56 -12.83 -31.32
N LEU A 226 22.88 -12.63 -31.39
CA LEU A 226 23.60 -11.80 -30.44
C LEU A 226 23.16 -10.34 -30.53
N GLU A 227 22.92 -9.83 -31.73
CA GLU A 227 22.39 -8.47 -31.94
C GLU A 227 20.97 -8.33 -31.35
N ARG A 228 20.09 -9.32 -31.56
CA ARG A 228 18.77 -9.36 -30.93
C ARG A 228 18.87 -9.35 -29.41
N ARG A 229 19.68 -10.25 -28.83
CA ARG A 229 19.89 -10.32 -27.38
C ARG A 229 20.47 -9.04 -26.81
N ARG A 230 21.37 -8.36 -27.52
CA ARG A 230 21.89 -7.05 -27.10
C ARG A 230 20.77 -6.01 -27.01
N LYS A 231 19.92 -5.92 -28.02
CA LYS A 231 18.76 -5.01 -28.01
C LYS A 231 17.76 -5.34 -26.91
N ASP A 232 17.52 -6.62 -26.66
CA ASP A 232 16.65 -7.07 -25.57
C ASP A 232 17.23 -6.68 -24.21
N LEU A 233 18.55 -6.84 -24.01
CA LEU A 233 19.24 -6.41 -22.79
C LEU A 233 19.19 -4.89 -22.62
N GLU A 234 19.42 -4.11 -23.68
CA GLU A 234 19.26 -2.65 -23.65
C GLU A 234 17.82 -2.25 -23.29
N HIS A 235 16.82 -2.97 -23.81
CA HIS A 235 15.43 -2.74 -23.47
C HIS A 235 15.13 -3.04 -22.00
N VAL A 236 15.61 -4.17 -21.47
CA VAL A 236 15.47 -4.55 -20.07
C VAL A 236 16.17 -3.55 -19.15
N GLN A 237 17.38 -3.08 -19.51
CA GLN A 237 18.08 -2.05 -18.76
C GLN A 237 17.31 -0.73 -18.73
N ARG A 238 16.67 -0.34 -19.83
CA ARG A 238 15.80 0.83 -19.88
C ARG A 238 14.59 0.65 -18.95
N LEU A 239 13.90 -0.48 -19.02
CA LEU A 239 12.77 -0.78 -18.14
C LEU A 239 13.17 -0.80 -16.65
N ALA A 240 14.34 -1.35 -16.33
CA ALA A 240 14.86 -1.34 -14.97
C ALA A 240 15.12 0.10 -14.47
N ALA A 241 15.70 0.97 -15.32
CA ALA A 241 15.90 2.37 -14.99
C ALA A 241 14.58 3.14 -14.80
N GLU A 242 13.58 2.87 -15.64
CA GLU A 242 12.23 3.44 -15.50
C GLU A 242 11.56 3.00 -14.19
N ARG A 243 11.69 1.72 -13.82
CA ARG A 243 11.22 1.20 -12.52
C ARG A 243 11.91 1.90 -11.35
N ASP A 244 13.24 2.01 -11.38
CA ASP A 244 13.99 2.62 -10.28
C ASP A 244 13.63 4.10 -10.11
N GLN A 245 13.38 4.81 -11.22
CA GLN A 245 12.84 6.17 -11.18
C GLN A 245 11.45 6.21 -10.53
N ALA A 246 10.53 5.33 -10.94
CA ALA A 246 9.18 5.28 -10.39
C ALA A 246 9.17 4.95 -8.88
N VAL A 247 10.05 4.06 -8.43
CA VAL A 247 10.25 3.76 -7.00
C VAL A 247 10.74 5.00 -6.26
N GLY A 248 11.71 5.73 -6.82
CA GLY A 248 12.19 6.98 -6.23
C GLY A 248 11.10 8.05 -6.09
N GLU A 249 10.25 8.20 -7.11
CA GLU A 249 9.08 9.10 -7.09
C GLU A 249 8.05 8.68 -6.02
N ALA A 250 7.78 7.37 -5.90
CA ALA A 250 6.89 6.83 -4.87
C ALA A 250 7.42 7.06 -3.44
N GLU A 251 8.71 6.83 -3.19
CA GLU A 251 9.35 7.09 -1.90
C GLU A 251 9.34 8.59 -1.54
N GLU A 252 9.51 9.48 -2.52
CA GLU A 252 9.37 10.92 -2.29
C GLU A 252 7.94 11.33 -1.97
N ALA A 253 6.96 10.77 -2.69
CA ALA A 253 5.54 10.98 -2.42
C ALA A 253 5.16 10.49 -1.01
N GLN A 254 5.63 9.32 -0.59
CA GLN A 254 5.42 8.78 0.75
C GLN A 254 6.01 9.71 1.83
N ARG A 255 7.27 10.15 1.68
CA ARG A 255 7.89 11.09 2.62
C ARG A 255 7.16 12.44 2.67
N ARG A 256 6.54 12.86 1.57
CA ARG A 256 5.68 14.05 1.55
C ARG A 256 4.38 13.82 2.32
N ALA A 257 3.73 12.68 2.12
CA ALA A 257 2.51 12.30 2.84
C ALA A 257 2.77 12.21 4.35
N GLU A 258 3.86 11.57 4.78
CA GLU A 258 4.24 11.48 6.21
C GLU A 258 4.47 12.86 6.84
N ARG A 259 5.12 13.80 6.12
CA ARG A 259 5.28 15.18 6.59
C ARG A 259 3.95 15.89 6.77
N LEU A 260 3.06 15.80 5.77
CA LEU A 260 1.73 16.41 5.84
C LEU A 260 0.87 15.78 6.94
N GLY A 261 0.99 14.47 7.18
CA GLY A 261 0.35 13.79 8.30
C GLY A 261 0.81 14.36 9.64
N GLY A 262 2.13 14.55 9.83
CA GLY A 262 2.67 15.19 11.03
C GLY A 262 2.22 16.65 11.22
N GLU A 263 2.07 17.42 10.14
CA GLU A 263 1.51 18.77 10.17
C GLU A 263 0.02 18.77 10.58
N LEU A 264 -0.76 17.81 10.06
CA LEU A 264 -2.17 17.64 10.40
C LEU A 264 -2.35 17.24 11.87
N ASP A 265 -1.51 16.34 12.38
CA ASP A 265 -1.51 15.96 13.80
C ASP A 265 -1.18 17.15 14.71
N ALA A 266 -0.21 17.97 14.32
CA ALA A 266 0.16 19.18 15.04
C ALA A 266 -0.97 20.22 15.04
N ALA A 267 -1.65 20.42 13.90
CA ALA A 267 -2.82 21.27 13.79
C ALA A 267 -3.97 20.76 14.67
N THR A 268 -4.25 19.46 14.62
CA THR A 268 -5.28 18.81 15.45
C THR A 268 -5.00 18.96 16.94
N ALA A 269 -3.74 18.79 17.36
CA ALA A 269 -3.32 19.03 18.74
C ALA A 269 -3.50 20.50 19.17
N THR A 270 -3.29 21.44 18.24
CA THR A 270 -3.48 22.88 18.48
C THR A 270 -4.95 23.22 18.64
N ILE A 271 -5.82 22.72 17.75
CA ILE A 271 -7.28 22.85 17.86
C ILE A 271 -7.76 22.26 19.19
N GLY A 272 -7.29 21.06 19.55
CA GLY A 272 -7.63 20.42 20.83
C GLY A 272 -7.24 21.25 22.04
N ARG A 273 -6.11 21.97 22.00
CA ARG A 273 -5.69 22.90 23.06
C ARG A 273 -6.59 24.13 23.12
N LEU A 274 -6.82 24.78 21.98
CA LEU A 274 -7.67 25.97 21.88
C LEU A 274 -9.11 25.68 22.35
N SER A 275 -9.65 24.51 22.03
CA SER A 275 -10.97 24.06 22.49
C SER A 275 -11.03 23.93 24.02
N ARG A 276 -9.98 23.39 24.65
CA ARG A 276 -9.88 23.33 26.12
C ARG A 276 -9.77 24.72 26.74
N ASP A 277 -8.95 25.58 26.18
CA ASP A 277 -8.79 26.96 26.66
C ASP A 277 -10.11 27.74 26.56
N LEU A 278 -10.85 27.56 25.46
CA LEU A 278 -12.18 28.14 25.27
C LEU A 278 -13.18 27.62 26.30
N ALA A 279 -13.19 26.31 26.56
CA ALA A 279 -14.04 25.70 27.58
C ALA A 279 -13.75 26.28 28.98
N HIS A 280 -12.47 26.45 29.33
CA HIS A 280 -12.06 27.09 30.58
C HIS A 280 -12.49 28.56 30.67
N ALA A 281 -12.32 29.33 29.58
CA ALA A 281 -12.77 30.71 29.52
C ALA A 281 -14.30 30.83 29.69
N ASN A 282 -15.07 29.96 29.03
CA ASN A 282 -16.53 29.95 29.13
C ASN A 282 -17.01 29.57 30.55
N ALA A 283 -16.35 28.60 31.19
CA ALA A 283 -16.59 28.27 32.58
C ALA A 283 -16.24 29.43 33.53
N GLY A 284 -15.19 30.21 33.22
CA GLY A 284 -14.85 31.44 33.92
C GLY A 284 -15.93 32.51 33.80
N TRP A 285 -16.39 32.78 32.58
CA TRP A 285 -17.45 33.75 32.31
C TRP A 285 -18.78 33.36 32.99
N THR A 286 -19.16 32.09 32.91
CA THR A 286 -20.37 31.57 33.57
C THR A 286 -20.32 31.81 35.09
N ARG A 287 -19.17 31.55 35.73
CA ARG A 287 -18.97 31.84 37.17
C ARG A 287 -19.05 33.33 37.48
N ALA A 288 -18.42 34.18 36.67
CA ALA A 288 -18.47 35.63 36.83
C ALA A 288 -19.91 36.17 36.71
N ARG A 289 -20.66 35.68 35.72
CA ARG A 289 -22.08 36.01 35.51
C ARG A 289 -22.95 35.57 36.69
N GLN A 290 -22.76 34.36 37.20
CA GLN A 290 -23.46 33.90 38.40
C GLN A 290 -23.15 34.76 39.63
N SER A 291 -21.88 35.13 39.82
CA SER A 291 -21.46 36.03 40.90
C SER A 291 -22.09 37.43 40.79
N LEU A 292 -22.13 38.00 39.58
CA LEU A 292 -22.79 39.28 39.31
C LEU A 292 -24.29 39.22 39.60
N ASN A 293 -24.99 38.18 39.10
CA ASN A 293 -26.42 38.00 39.35
C ASN A 293 -26.72 37.87 40.85
N GLU A 294 -25.87 37.15 41.59
CA GLU A 294 -25.99 37.03 43.04
C GLU A 294 -25.74 38.36 43.77
N ALA A 295 -24.76 39.14 43.33
CA ALA A 295 -24.50 40.48 43.88
C ALA A 295 -25.67 41.44 43.61
N ILE A 296 -26.23 41.42 42.40
CA ILE A 296 -27.44 42.19 42.04
C ILE A 296 -28.60 41.77 42.93
N ARG A 297 -28.86 40.48 43.08
CA ARG A 297 -29.93 39.95 43.93
C ARG A 297 -29.79 40.42 45.38
N LYS A 298 -28.61 40.24 45.99
CA LYS A 298 -28.33 40.73 47.35
C LYS A 298 -28.49 42.25 47.46
N GLY A 299 -28.01 43.01 46.48
CA GLY A 299 -28.18 44.46 46.43
C GLY A 299 -29.66 44.87 46.38
N THR A 300 -30.47 44.20 45.55
CA THR A 300 -31.92 44.44 45.48
C THR A 300 -32.65 44.03 46.75
N GLU A 301 -32.28 42.93 47.39
CA GLU A 301 -32.83 42.50 48.68
C GLU A 301 -32.49 43.50 49.79
N SER A 302 -31.25 43.99 49.86
CA SER A 302 -30.84 45.04 50.80
C SER A 302 -31.58 46.36 50.56
N ALA A 303 -31.70 46.81 49.30
CA ALA A 303 -32.42 48.04 48.96
C ALA A 303 -33.92 47.93 49.27
N THR A 304 -34.56 46.82 48.94
CA THR A 304 -35.99 46.58 49.24
C THR A 304 -36.26 46.39 50.74
N ARG A 305 -35.27 45.92 51.52
CA ARG A 305 -35.36 45.86 52.99
C ARG A 305 -35.27 47.24 53.64
N VAL A 306 -34.51 48.18 53.05
CA VAL A 306 -34.48 49.59 53.48
C VAL A 306 -35.77 50.33 53.08
N ILE A 307 -36.44 49.91 51.99
CA ILE A 307 -37.67 50.55 51.50
C ILE A 307 -38.94 49.99 52.17
N ARG A 308 -38.87 48.85 52.89
CA ARG A 308 -40.03 48.34 53.64
C ARG A 308 -40.17 49.03 54.99
N LYS A 309 -41.31 49.73 55.11
CA LYS A 309 -41.87 50.50 56.24
C LYS A 309 -41.29 51.92 56.47
N TYR A 310 -41.46 52.78 55.46
CA TYR A 310 -42.23 54.01 55.73
C TYR A 310 -43.68 53.71 55.31
N ASP A 311 -44.48 53.17 56.23
CA ASP A 311 -45.93 53.24 56.07
C ASP A 311 -46.28 54.71 56.29
N ALA A 312 -46.72 55.42 55.25
CA ALA A 312 -47.18 56.79 55.35
C ALA A 312 -48.41 56.96 56.28
N ASP A 313 -48.97 55.84 56.76
CA ASP A 313 -50.06 55.79 57.72
C ASP A 313 -49.58 55.88 59.19
N GLU A 314 -48.28 55.84 59.49
CA GLU A 314 -47.72 55.90 60.86
C GLU A 314 -46.76 57.11 61.11
N CYS A 315 -46.87 58.22 60.36
CA CYS A 315 -46.36 59.49 60.87
C CYS A 315 -47.37 60.05 61.88
N GLU A 316 -47.32 59.55 63.13
CA GLU A 316 -48.18 60.04 64.24
C GLU A 316 -48.06 61.55 64.47
N THR A 317 -47.01 62.19 63.95
CA THR A 317 -46.76 63.62 64.14
C THR A 317 -47.32 64.51 63.03
N CYS A 318 -47.56 64.00 61.82
CA CYS A 318 -47.79 64.86 60.65
C CYS A 318 -49.06 64.58 59.83
N GLY A 319 -49.64 63.36 59.85
CA GLY A 319 -50.99 63.10 59.31
C GLY A 319 -51.26 63.44 57.82
N TYR A 320 -50.24 63.71 57.00
CA TYR A 320 -50.42 64.09 55.59
C TYR A 320 -50.22 62.91 54.65
N ARG A 321 -51.22 62.64 53.80
CA ARG A 321 -51.28 61.43 52.98
C ARG A 321 -50.69 61.49 51.58
N THR A 322 -50.21 62.63 51.04
CA THR A 322 -49.69 62.58 49.65
C THR A 322 -48.75 63.68 49.15
N THR A 323 -48.39 64.72 49.90
CA THR A 323 -47.41 65.72 49.42
C THR A 323 -46.69 66.37 50.59
N VAL A 324 -45.38 66.16 50.71
CA VAL A 324 -44.51 66.80 51.70
C VAL A 324 -43.86 68.03 51.05
N PRO A 325 -43.99 69.25 51.62
CA PRO A 325 -43.22 70.42 51.19
C PRO A 325 -41.73 70.24 51.52
N ILE A 326 -40.84 70.77 50.68
CA ILE A 326 -39.38 70.59 50.73
C ILE A 326 -38.73 71.04 52.07
N ASP A 327 -39.42 71.84 52.88
CA ASP A 327 -38.88 72.42 54.11
C ASP A 327 -39.20 71.64 55.41
N HIS A 328 -39.69 70.40 55.34
CA HIS A 328 -39.86 69.57 56.53
C HIS A 328 -38.64 68.67 56.78
N GLU A 329 -37.78 69.08 57.73
CA GLU A 329 -36.70 68.23 58.25
C GLU A 329 -37.29 67.13 59.14
N HIS A 330 -37.47 65.92 58.58
CA HIS A 330 -37.53 64.72 59.40
C HIS A 330 -36.11 64.27 59.77
N PRO A 331 -35.91 63.63 60.93
CA PRO A 331 -34.67 62.95 61.27
C PRO A 331 -34.56 61.68 60.41
N LEU A 332 -34.31 61.86 59.12
CA LEU A 332 -34.04 60.76 58.20
C LEU A 332 -32.55 60.43 58.30
N THR A 333 -32.28 59.18 58.68
CA THR A 333 -31.05 58.49 58.31
C THR A 333 -30.80 58.76 56.81
N PRO A 334 -29.62 59.23 56.40
CA PRO A 334 -29.39 59.65 55.02
C PRO A 334 -29.67 58.49 54.07
N VAL A 335 -30.71 58.65 53.24
CA VAL A 335 -31.02 57.69 52.17
C VAL A 335 -30.27 58.16 50.93
N THR A 336 -29.24 57.44 50.54
CA THR A 336 -28.53 57.68 49.29
C THR A 336 -29.41 57.27 48.12
N VAL A 337 -30.03 58.25 47.45
CA VAL A 337 -30.83 57.99 46.24
C VAL A 337 -29.87 57.84 45.05
N LEU A 338 -29.75 56.62 44.52
CA LEU A 338 -28.93 56.35 43.35
C LEU A 338 -29.77 56.62 42.09
N ILE A 339 -29.56 57.79 41.47
CA ILE A 339 -30.21 58.18 40.22
C ILE A 339 -29.47 57.50 39.06
N VAL A 340 -30.02 56.41 38.52
CA VAL A 340 -29.53 55.82 37.28
C VAL A 340 -30.20 56.55 36.11
N ARG A 341 -29.41 57.34 35.35
CA ARG A 341 -29.88 57.93 34.09
C ARG A 341 -30.06 56.82 33.07
N ARG A 342 -31.29 56.61 32.63
CA ARG A 342 -31.61 55.74 31.50
C ARG A 342 -31.51 56.62 30.25
N GLU A 343 -30.47 56.41 29.44
CA GLU A 343 -30.45 56.98 28.10
C GLU A 343 -31.58 56.34 27.30
N VAL A 344 -32.52 57.17 26.83
CA VAL A 344 -33.56 56.77 25.90
C VAL A 344 -32.94 56.87 24.51
N PRO A 345 -32.77 55.78 23.76
CA PRO A 345 -32.22 55.87 22.42
C PRO A 345 -33.24 56.58 21.53
N GLY A 346 -32.89 57.79 21.06
CA GLY A 346 -33.67 58.55 20.08
C GLY A 346 -34.21 59.92 20.53
N ALA A 347 -33.65 60.54 21.56
CA ALA A 347 -33.94 61.93 21.94
C ALA A 347 -32.80 62.89 21.54
#